data_AF-A0A7S1Z6H3-F1
#
_entry.id   AF-A0A7S1Z6H3-F1
#
_cell.length_a   1.000
_cell.length_b   1.000
_cell.length_c   1.000
_cell.angle_alpha   90.00
_cell.angle_beta   90.00
_cell.angle_gamma   90.00
#
_symmetry.space_group_name_H-M   'P 1'
#
loop_
_entity.id
_entity.type
_entity.pdbx_description
1 polymer ?
#
loop_
_entity_poly.entity_id
_entity_poly.type
_entity_poly.pdbx_seq_one_letter_code
_entity_poly.pdbx_strand_id
1 'polypeptide(L)'
;SVLQGSAENCNPYHDVETYVQIGSSFRLSYMLGGIGSSYLSLSSTYPDTPIIYRSDRSIHHGPRTDYNAFTNKPALSEHGVEYGDKTVQLYDWRISEIDDQHLSITHSSGGVTRIFRSDGTIHGSVADFSGYDKELGAPSCAYLSEEYLQLGSWRIGAYSQKTISISHKEGYTSEVFDIVGNRHPGPYSDFQFSSWNLPKGSVLEGSDAGCDSTSAIA
;
A
#
# COMPACT_ATOMS: atom_id res chain seq x y z
N SER A 1 20.42 23.98 25.68
CA SER A 1 21.38 24.74 24.86
C SER A 1 21.26 24.23 23.44
N VAL A 2 20.98 25.15 22.51
CA VAL A 2 20.96 24.88 21.08
C VAL A 2 22.37 24.51 20.66
N LEU A 3 22.55 23.37 20.00
CA LEU A 3 23.72 23.13 19.18
C LEU A 3 23.27 23.22 17.72
N GLN A 4 23.43 24.43 17.19
CA GLN A 4 23.55 24.69 15.76
C GLN A 4 24.74 23.89 15.24
N GLY A 5 24.48 22.93 14.35
CA GLY A 5 25.46 22.40 13.42
C GLY A 5 25.51 23.31 12.20
N SER A 6 26.68 23.86 11.93
CA SER A 6 27.02 24.85 10.92
C SER A 6 26.61 24.46 9.49
N ALA A 7 26.06 25.45 8.78
CA ALA A 7 25.89 25.44 7.34
C ALA A 7 27.26 25.56 6.63
N GLU A 8 27.96 24.44 6.42
CA GLU A 8 29.03 24.30 5.43
C GLU A 8 29.04 22.85 4.92
N ASN A 9 28.18 22.55 3.94
CA ASN A 9 28.32 21.53 2.87
C ASN A 9 26.94 21.21 2.27
N CYS A 10 26.58 21.86 1.16
CA CYS A 10 25.49 21.41 0.31
C CYS A 10 25.89 20.10 -0.40
N ASN A 11 25.19 18.98 -0.15
CA ASN A 11 25.35 17.70 -0.86
C ASN A 11 24.09 17.41 -1.71
N PRO A 12 24.18 17.20 -3.05
CA PRO A 12 23.02 17.23 -3.95
C PRO A 12 22.35 15.86 -4.25
N TYR A 13 22.41 14.86 -3.37
CA TYR A 13 21.76 13.55 -3.59
C TYR A 13 21.03 13.07 -2.33
N HIS A 14 19.71 13.22 -2.32
CA HIS A 14 18.80 12.81 -1.24
C HIS A 14 17.72 11.83 -1.70
N ASP A 15 17.92 11.12 -2.82
CA ASP A 15 16.88 10.23 -3.31
C ASP A 15 16.88 8.90 -2.54
N VAL A 16 15.70 8.49 -2.06
CA VAL A 16 15.50 7.22 -1.32
C VAL A 16 14.67 6.24 -2.15
N GLU A 17 15.02 4.94 -2.08
CA GLU A 17 14.22 3.89 -2.70
C GLU A 17 12.81 3.88 -2.11
N THR A 18 11.79 3.98 -2.96
CA THR A 18 10.40 4.17 -2.52
C THR A 18 9.66 2.83 -2.48
N TYR A 19 9.75 2.14 -1.34
CA TYR A 19 9.00 0.91 -1.09
C TYR A 19 8.58 0.74 0.38
N VAL A 20 7.53 -0.04 0.59
CA VAL A 20 7.09 -0.56 1.89
C VAL A 20 7.36 -2.05 1.92
N GLN A 21 8.20 -2.51 2.85
CA GLN A 21 8.47 -3.94 3.07
C GLN A 21 7.38 -4.52 3.99
N ILE A 22 6.74 -5.61 3.57
CA ILE A 22 5.68 -6.31 4.33
C ILE A 22 6.07 -7.78 4.48
N GLY A 23 6.19 -8.21 5.73
CA GLY A 23 6.84 -9.47 6.09
C GLY A 23 8.28 -9.51 5.57
N SER A 24 8.84 -10.71 5.44
CA SER A 24 10.15 -10.93 4.82
C SER A 24 10.10 -11.13 3.30
N SER A 25 8.90 -11.24 2.73
CA SER A 25 8.72 -11.72 1.36
C SER A 25 8.13 -10.72 0.37
N PHE A 26 7.51 -9.63 0.82
CA PHE A 26 6.72 -8.77 -0.08
C PHE A 26 7.11 -7.29 0.03
N ARG A 27 6.98 -6.57 -1.09
CA ARG A 27 7.15 -5.11 -1.15
C ARG A 27 6.01 -4.48 -1.94
N LEU A 28 5.44 -3.39 -1.43
CA LEU A 28 4.75 -2.40 -2.26
C LEU A 28 5.78 -1.37 -2.69
N SER A 29 5.84 -1.03 -3.96
CA SER A 29 6.94 -0.21 -4.49
C SER A 29 6.51 0.70 -5.62
N TYR A 30 7.06 1.90 -5.61
CA TYR A 30 7.00 2.81 -6.74
C TYR A 30 8.04 2.41 -7.78
N MET A 31 7.60 2.31 -9.04
CA MET A 31 8.43 1.96 -10.18
C MET A 31 8.28 3.01 -11.27
N LEU A 32 9.40 3.47 -11.82
CA LEU A 32 9.39 4.33 -13.00
C LEU A 32 8.99 3.51 -14.24
N GLY A 33 8.14 4.12 -15.06
CA GLY A 33 7.84 3.64 -16.40
C GLY A 33 8.54 4.45 -17.48
N GLY A 34 7.94 4.44 -18.67
CA GLY A 34 8.33 5.37 -19.74
C GLY A 34 8.04 6.82 -19.36
N ILE A 35 8.37 7.75 -20.27
CA ILE A 35 8.16 9.19 -20.05
C ILE A 35 6.70 9.46 -19.64
N GLY A 36 6.52 10.05 -18.45
CA GLY A 36 5.22 10.41 -17.89
C GLY A 36 4.38 9.23 -17.39
N SER A 37 4.97 8.05 -17.25
CA SER A 37 4.30 6.86 -16.71
C SER A 37 5.01 6.37 -15.46
N SER A 38 4.21 5.99 -14.47
CA SER A 38 4.68 5.30 -13.28
C SER A 38 3.81 4.08 -12.96
N TYR A 39 4.33 3.22 -12.10
CA TYR A 39 3.66 2.01 -11.64
C TYR A 39 3.76 1.85 -10.12
N LEU A 40 2.71 1.30 -9.53
CA LEU A 40 2.74 0.74 -8.19
C LEU A 40 2.76 -0.78 -8.32
N SER A 41 3.83 -1.42 -7.84
CA SER A 41 4.00 -2.86 -7.91
C SER A 41 3.89 -3.50 -6.53
N LEU A 42 3.10 -4.57 -6.44
CA LEU A 42 3.28 -5.57 -5.40
C LEU A 42 4.31 -6.58 -5.90
N SER A 43 5.44 -6.67 -5.20
CA SER A 43 6.57 -7.54 -5.53
C SER A 43 6.72 -8.63 -4.48
N SER A 44 7.30 -9.76 -4.88
CA SER A 44 7.72 -10.81 -3.95
C SER A 44 9.22 -11.08 -4.08
N THR A 45 9.81 -11.78 -3.10
CA THR A 45 11.20 -12.24 -3.16
C THR A 45 11.47 -13.26 -4.27
N TYR A 46 10.43 -13.79 -4.90
CA TYR A 46 10.53 -14.60 -6.11
C TYR A 46 10.62 -13.68 -7.34
N PRO A 47 11.12 -14.17 -8.48
CA PRO A 47 11.35 -13.33 -9.65
C PRO A 47 10.06 -12.77 -10.27
N ASP A 48 8.89 -13.29 -9.90
CA ASP A 48 7.61 -12.90 -10.46
C ASP A 48 6.94 -11.78 -9.65
N THR A 49 6.34 -10.81 -10.34
CA THR A 49 5.55 -9.70 -9.80
C THR A 49 4.07 -10.09 -9.81
N PRO A 50 3.43 -10.20 -8.63
CA PRO A 50 2.00 -10.54 -8.53
C PRO A 50 1.04 -9.58 -9.22
N ILE A 51 1.26 -8.27 -9.12
CA ILE A 51 0.37 -7.27 -9.72
C ILE A 51 1.09 -5.93 -9.90
N ILE A 52 0.77 -5.25 -11.01
CA ILE A 52 1.27 -3.93 -11.34
C ILE A 52 0.08 -3.03 -11.66
N TYR A 53 -0.08 -1.96 -10.89
CA TYR A 53 -1.04 -0.89 -11.15
C TYR A 53 -0.37 0.19 -11.98
N ARG A 54 -1.07 0.69 -13.01
CA ARG A 54 -0.51 1.66 -13.96
C ARG A 54 -1.23 3.00 -13.88
N SER A 55 -0.46 4.07 -14.05
CA SER A 55 -0.94 5.47 -14.03
C SER A 55 -2.03 5.76 -15.08
N ASP A 56 -2.13 4.94 -16.14
CA ASP A 56 -3.21 4.96 -17.14
C ASP A 56 -4.50 4.24 -16.71
N ARG A 57 -4.57 3.78 -15.45
CA ARG A 57 -5.64 3.00 -14.80
C ARG A 57 -5.71 1.52 -15.18
N SER A 58 -4.88 1.05 -16.10
CA SER A 58 -4.81 -0.38 -16.41
C SER A 58 -4.06 -1.16 -15.34
N ILE A 59 -4.29 -2.48 -15.29
CA ILE A 59 -3.69 -3.39 -14.31
C ILE A 59 -3.06 -4.55 -15.08
N HIS A 60 -1.82 -4.88 -14.75
CA HIS A 60 -1.19 -6.12 -15.22
C HIS A 60 -1.20 -7.14 -14.09
N HIS A 61 -1.81 -8.29 -14.35
CA HIS A 61 -1.81 -9.42 -13.44
C HIS A 61 -0.56 -10.28 -13.64
N GLY A 62 -0.02 -10.77 -12.52
CA GLY A 62 1.04 -11.75 -12.48
C GLY A 62 0.60 -13.15 -12.92
N PRO A 63 1.55 -14.09 -13.00
CA PRO A 63 2.98 -13.88 -12.76
C PRO A 63 3.64 -13.10 -13.91
N ARG A 64 4.51 -12.14 -13.57
CA ARG A 64 5.17 -11.21 -14.51
C ARG A 64 6.63 -11.07 -14.13
N THR A 65 7.56 -11.00 -15.08
CA THR A 65 9.01 -10.95 -14.77
C THR A 65 9.60 -9.54 -14.73
N ASP A 66 8.76 -8.51 -14.79
CA ASP A 66 9.14 -7.10 -14.78
C ASP A 66 8.51 -6.34 -13.60
N TYR A 67 9.14 -5.23 -13.23
CA TYR A 67 8.70 -4.34 -12.16
C TYR A 67 8.60 -5.00 -10.76
N ASN A 68 9.53 -5.93 -10.47
CA ASN A 68 9.68 -6.57 -9.16
C ASN A 68 10.78 -5.86 -8.35
N ALA A 69 10.47 -5.37 -7.14
CA ALA A 69 11.39 -4.61 -6.29
C ALA A 69 12.57 -5.39 -5.66
N PHE A 70 12.65 -6.70 -5.87
CA PHE A 70 13.76 -7.54 -5.43
C PHE A 70 14.75 -7.84 -6.57
N THR A 71 14.29 -7.82 -7.83
CA THR A 71 15.14 -8.07 -9.02
C THR A 71 15.36 -6.82 -9.86
N ASN A 72 14.47 -5.84 -9.78
CA ASN A 72 14.58 -4.51 -10.35
C ASN A 72 14.76 -3.49 -9.22
N LYS A 73 15.50 -2.42 -9.49
CA LYS A 73 15.64 -1.32 -8.52
C LYS A 73 14.33 -0.54 -8.46
N PRO A 74 13.72 -0.37 -7.27
CA PRO A 74 12.66 0.60 -7.08
C PRO A 74 13.11 1.98 -7.54
N ALA A 75 12.14 2.80 -7.92
CA ALA A 75 12.45 4.17 -8.24
C ALA A 75 12.82 4.96 -6.98
N LEU A 76 13.68 5.96 -7.19
CA LEU A 76 14.10 6.88 -6.14
C LEU A 76 13.18 8.10 -6.14
N SER A 77 12.99 8.69 -4.97
CA SER A 77 12.21 9.91 -4.78
C SER A 77 12.89 10.82 -3.76
N GLU A 78 12.74 12.14 -3.92
CA GLU A 78 13.14 13.14 -2.93
C GLU A 78 12.37 12.99 -1.61
N HIS A 79 11.19 12.36 -1.67
CA HIS A 79 10.34 12.01 -0.54
C HIS A 79 10.21 10.49 -0.43
N GLY A 80 10.48 9.92 0.75
CA GLY A 80 10.26 8.50 1.00
C GLY A 80 8.77 8.11 1.03
N VAL A 81 8.47 6.99 1.66
CA VAL A 81 7.07 6.62 1.93
C VAL A 81 6.48 7.61 2.95
N GLU A 82 5.31 8.16 2.64
CA GLU A 82 4.60 9.09 3.52
C GLU A 82 3.31 8.44 4.05
N TYR A 83 2.99 8.70 5.32
CA TYR A 83 1.77 8.20 5.96
C TYR A 83 0.88 9.40 6.29
N GLY A 84 -0.40 9.30 5.94
CA GLY A 84 -1.41 10.32 6.18
C GLY A 84 -2.59 9.80 6.98
N ASP A 85 -3.76 10.43 6.84
CA ASP A 85 -4.99 9.94 7.45
C ASP A 85 -5.52 8.74 6.68
N LYS A 86 -5.35 7.55 7.28
CA LYS A 86 -5.71 6.22 6.75
C LYS A 86 -5.21 6.00 5.32
N THR A 87 -4.06 6.59 5.01
CA THR A 87 -3.49 6.66 3.67
C THR A 87 -1.99 6.43 3.74
N VAL A 88 -1.44 5.69 2.79
CA VAL A 88 -0.01 5.68 2.49
C VAL A 88 0.20 6.26 1.10
N GLN A 89 1.25 7.07 0.95
CA GLN A 89 1.68 7.67 -0.31
C GLN A 89 3.08 7.17 -0.68
N LEU A 90 3.20 6.65 -1.90
CA LEU A 90 4.45 6.28 -2.54
C LEU A 90 4.60 7.14 -3.81
N TYR A 91 5.26 8.28 -3.67
CA TYR A 91 5.35 9.29 -4.72
C TYR A 91 3.95 9.66 -5.26
N ASP A 92 3.70 9.50 -6.55
CA ASP A 92 2.41 9.79 -7.21
C ASP A 92 1.28 8.80 -6.87
N TRP A 93 1.52 7.79 -6.05
CA TRP A 93 0.52 6.75 -5.73
C TRP A 93 0.00 6.88 -4.30
N ARG A 94 -1.32 6.78 -4.13
CA ARG A 94 -1.98 6.64 -2.83
C ARG A 94 -2.73 5.34 -2.72
N ILE A 95 -2.59 4.70 -1.56
CA ILE A 95 -3.51 3.66 -1.10
C ILE A 95 -4.24 4.24 0.10
N SER A 96 -5.56 4.39 0.00
CA SER A 96 -6.35 5.15 0.96
C SER A 96 -7.63 4.43 1.34
N GLU A 97 -7.95 4.41 2.64
CA GLU A 97 -9.34 4.23 3.06
C GLU A 97 -10.12 5.49 2.69
N ILE A 98 -11.11 5.33 1.83
CA ILE A 98 -12.03 6.41 1.41
C ILE A 98 -13.12 6.56 2.47
N ASP A 99 -13.69 5.44 2.89
CA ASP A 99 -14.62 5.29 4.00
C ASP A 99 -14.46 3.87 4.59
N ASP A 100 -15.22 3.54 5.65
CA ASP A 100 -15.12 2.23 6.31
C ASP A 100 -15.45 1.03 5.40
N GLN A 101 -16.03 1.28 4.22
CA GLN A 101 -16.42 0.25 3.26
C GLN A 101 -15.49 0.17 2.05
N HIS A 102 -14.60 1.13 1.82
CA HIS A 102 -13.84 1.24 0.57
C HIS A 102 -12.36 1.58 0.79
N LEU A 103 -11.47 0.70 0.31
CA LEU A 103 -10.05 0.98 0.11
C LEU A 103 -9.78 1.20 -1.37
N SER A 104 -9.01 2.23 -1.71
CA SER A 104 -8.72 2.60 -3.09
C SER A 104 -7.23 2.69 -3.37
N ILE A 105 -6.82 2.30 -4.58
CA ILE A 105 -5.49 2.58 -5.14
C ILE A 105 -5.66 3.64 -6.23
N THR A 106 -5.00 4.79 -6.06
CA THR A 106 -5.15 5.97 -6.91
C THR A 106 -3.80 6.53 -7.33
N HIS A 107 -3.70 7.01 -8.57
CA HIS A 107 -2.55 7.77 -9.07
C HIS A 107 -2.89 9.28 -9.17
N SER A 108 -1.89 10.14 -8.93
CA SER A 108 -2.03 11.62 -8.88
C SER A 108 -2.56 12.24 -10.17
N SER A 109 -2.37 11.60 -11.32
CA SER A 109 -2.92 12.04 -12.62
C SER A 109 -4.44 11.87 -12.77
N GLY A 110 -5.16 11.52 -11.69
CA GLY A 110 -6.62 11.56 -11.64
C GLY A 110 -7.31 10.21 -11.88
N GLY A 111 -6.65 9.10 -11.53
CA GLY A 111 -7.16 7.76 -11.83
C GLY A 111 -7.17 6.81 -10.63
N VAL A 112 -8.36 6.39 -10.21
CA VAL A 112 -8.56 5.19 -9.38
C VAL A 112 -8.30 3.95 -10.24
N THR A 113 -7.33 3.12 -9.87
CA THR A 113 -7.07 1.85 -10.55
C THR A 113 -7.93 0.73 -9.99
N ARG A 114 -8.14 0.74 -8.67
CA ARG A 114 -8.78 -0.37 -7.96
C ARG A 114 -9.52 0.10 -6.72
N ILE A 115 -10.67 -0.52 -6.48
CA ILE A 115 -11.46 -0.35 -5.26
C ILE A 115 -11.67 -1.73 -4.64
N PHE A 116 -11.38 -1.86 -3.35
CA PHE A 116 -11.70 -3.02 -2.53
C PHE A 116 -12.85 -2.66 -1.61
N ARG A 117 -13.83 -3.55 -1.47
CA ARG A 117 -15.03 -3.34 -0.66
C ARG A 117 -15.03 -4.17 0.61
N SER A 118 -15.59 -3.65 1.70
CA SER A 118 -15.61 -4.35 3.00
C SER A 118 -16.31 -5.72 2.96
N ASP A 119 -17.12 -5.98 1.95
CA ASP A 119 -17.75 -7.27 1.62
C ASP A 119 -16.82 -8.25 0.86
N GLY A 120 -15.56 -7.88 0.63
CA GLY A 120 -14.55 -8.67 -0.06
C GLY A 120 -14.61 -8.60 -1.59
N THR A 121 -15.52 -7.81 -2.18
CA THR A 121 -15.59 -7.66 -3.64
C THR A 121 -14.59 -6.60 -4.14
N ILE A 122 -14.21 -6.71 -5.42
CA ILE A 122 -13.24 -5.82 -6.07
C ILE A 122 -13.93 -5.11 -7.23
N HIS A 123 -13.79 -3.80 -7.29
CA HIS A 123 -14.34 -2.94 -8.33
C HIS A 123 -13.23 -2.23 -9.12
N GLY A 124 -13.57 -1.82 -10.35
CA GLY A 124 -12.69 -1.08 -11.24
C GLY A 124 -12.67 0.42 -10.93
N SER A 125 -12.32 1.22 -11.94
CA SER A 125 -12.15 2.66 -11.82
C SER A 125 -13.49 3.39 -11.64
N VAL A 126 -13.64 4.10 -10.52
CA VAL A 126 -14.72 5.06 -10.26
C VAL A 126 -14.08 6.31 -9.65
N ALA A 127 -14.28 7.49 -10.24
CA ALA A 127 -13.54 8.70 -9.90
C ALA A 127 -13.76 9.14 -8.44
N ASP A 128 -14.99 9.02 -7.93
CA ASP A 128 -15.40 9.45 -6.58
C ASP A 128 -14.71 8.69 -5.43
N PHE A 129 -13.92 7.65 -5.74
CA PHE A 129 -13.14 6.89 -4.77
C PHE A 129 -11.65 7.24 -4.83
N SER A 130 -11.32 8.47 -5.25
CA SER A 130 -9.94 8.93 -5.39
C SER A 130 -9.33 9.29 -4.04
N GLY A 131 -8.17 8.70 -3.72
CA GLY A 131 -7.37 9.06 -2.55
C GLY A 131 -6.77 10.48 -2.61
N TYR A 132 -6.92 11.18 -3.74
CA TYR A 132 -6.46 12.57 -3.94
C TYR A 132 -7.59 13.60 -3.77
N ASP A 133 -8.83 13.18 -3.50
CA ASP A 133 -9.95 14.09 -3.28
C ASP A 133 -9.89 14.75 -1.88
N LYS A 134 -8.96 14.29 -1.04
CA LYS A 134 -8.58 14.87 0.24
C LYS A 134 -7.07 15.10 0.33
N GLU A 135 -6.67 16.08 1.13
CA GLU A 135 -5.27 16.25 1.54
C GLU A 135 -4.74 14.98 2.21
N LEU A 136 -3.43 14.73 2.14
CA LEU A 136 -2.82 13.55 2.77
C LEU A 136 -3.10 13.52 4.29
N GLY A 137 -3.11 14.70 4.92
CA GLY A 137 -3.35 14.85 6.35
C GLY A 137 -2.16 14.41 7.22
N ALA A 138 -2.30 14.56 8.53
CA ALA A 138 -1.33 14.02 9.48
C ALA A 138 -1.49 12.49 9.58
N PRO A 139 -0.42 11.73 9.86
CA PRO A 139 -0.50 10.28 10.07
C PRO A 139 -1.55 9.92 11.14
N SER A 140 -2.59 9.20 10.73
CA SER A 140 -3.71 8.78 11.59
C SER A 140 -4.23 7.44 11.08
N CYS A 141 -4.18 6.41 11.92
CA CYS A 141 -4.46 5.02 11.60
C CYS A 141 -3.90 4.57 10.24
N ALA A 142 -2.65 4.94 9.97
CA ALA A 142 -1.90 4.53 8.80
C ALA A 142 -0.50 4.20 9.27
N TYR A 143 -0.17 2.91 9.36
CA TYR A 143 1.10 2.48 9.91
C TYR A 143 1.58 1.15 9.33
N LEU A 144 2.90 1.01 9.32
CA LEU A 144 3.58 -0.23 8.98
C LEU A 144 3.92 -0.99 10.26
N SER A 145 3.62 -2.28 10.25
CA SER A 145 4.20 -3.28 11.15
C SER A 145 5.10 -4.22 10.36
N GLU A 146 5.77 -5.15 11.05
CA GLU A 146 6.58 -6.17 10.38
C GLU A 146 5.76 -6.99 9.36
N GLU A 147 4.50 -7.32 9.64
CA GLU A 147 3.72 -8.26 8.82
C GLU A 147 2.60 -7.61 8.00
N TYR A 148 2.27 -6.35 8.24
CA TYR A 148 1.20 -5.66 7.52
C TYR A 148 1.34 -4.15 7.53
N LEU A 149 0.86 -3.55 6.45
CA LEU A 149 0.48 -2.15 6.37
C LEU A 149 -1.01 -2.03 6.74
N GLN A 150 -1.33 -1.29 7.80
CA GLN A 150 -2.70 -1.00 8.20
C GLN A 150 -3.10 0.42 7.76
N LEU A 151 -4.30 0.53 7.19
CA LEU A 151 -4.93 1.77 6.72
C LEU A 151 -6.38 1.76 7.20
N GLY A 152 -6.66 2.41 8.33
CA GLY A 152 -7.97 2.36 8.97
C GLY A 152 -8.38 0.92 9.31
N SER A 153 -9.49 0.51 8.72
CA SER A 153 -10.16 -0.78 8.82
C SER A 153 -9.62 -1.83 7.84
N TRP A 154 -8.57 -1.48 7.09
CA TRP A 154 -7.95 -2.33 6.08
C TRP A 154 -6.53 -2.72 6.43
N ARG A 155 -6.13 -3.93 6.03
CA ARG A 155 -4.74 -4.38 6.06
C ARG A 155 -4.32 -4.96 4.72
N ILE A 156 -3.16 -4.52 4.23
CA ILE A 156 -2.37 -5.24 3.24
C ILE A 156 -1.29 -5.98 4.03
N GLY A 157 -1.35 -7.31 4.10
CA GLY A 157 -0.53 -8.06 5.05
C GLY A 157 -0.04 -9.39 4.54
N ALA A 158 1.21 -9.71 4.88
CA ALA A 158 1.80 -11.02 4.68
C ALA A 158 1.12 -12.03 5.63
N TYR A 159 0.03 -12.64 5.17
CA TYR A 159 -0.65 -13.72 5.90
C TYR A 159 0.29 -14.89 6.21
N SER A 160 1.25 -15.14 5.31
CA SER A 160 2.39 -16.02 5.56
C SER A 160 3.60 -15.56 4.75
N GLN A 161 4.76 -16.20 4.93
CA GLN A 161 5.92 -15.97 4.06
C GLN A 161 5.64 -16.23 2.58
N LYS A 162 4.58 -16.98 2.23
CA LYS A 162 4.24 -17.35 0.86
C LYS A 162 3.00 -16.63 0.33
N THR A 163 2.33 -15.81 1.14
CA THR A 163 1.01 -15.26 0.80
C THR A 163 0.82 -13.88 1.39
N ILE A 164 0.38 -12.94 0.57
CA ILE A 164 -0.03 -11.60 0.98
C ILE A 164 -1.49 -11.37 0.57
N SER A 165 -2.22 -10.63 1.40
CA SER A 165 -3.65 -10.40 1.18
C SER A 165 -4.07 -8.97 1.50
N ILE A 166 -5.21 -8.57 0.94
CA ILE A 166 -5.91 -7.32 1.20
C ILE A 166 -7.20 -7.66 1.93
N SER A 167 -7.32 -7.29 3.20
CA SER A 167 -8.41 -7.73 4.08
C SER A 167 -8.99 -6.60 4.94
N HIS A 168 -10.29 -6.71 5.19
CA HIS A 168 -11.06 -5.77 6.01
C HIS A 168 -11.26 -6.32 7.43
N LYS A 169 -11.35 -5.44 8.42
CA LYS A 169 -11.50 -5.79 9.86
C LYS A 169 -12.72 -6.66 10.15
N GLU A 170 -13.76 -6.58 9.31
CA GLU A 170 -15.01 -7.36 9.44
C GLU A 170 -14.89 -8.81 8.96
N GLY A 171 -13.69 -9.26 8.58
CA GLY A 171 -13.42 -10.68 8.30
C GLY A 171 -13.52 -11.07 6.83
N TYR A 172 -13.61 -10.10 5.92
CA TYR A 172 -13.53 -10.33 4.48
C TYR A 172 -12.13 -10.08 3.94
N THR A 173 -11.67 -10.96 3.05
CA THR A 173 -10.45 -10.78 2.26
C THR A 173 -10.82 -10.59 0.80
N SER A 174 -10.40 -9.46 0.24
CA SER A 174 -10.74 -9.09 -1.14
C SER A 174 -9.85 -9.77 -2.16
N GLU A 175 -8.56 -9.86 -1.87
CA GLU A 175 -7.57 -10.35 -2.83
C GLU A 175 -6.41 -11.02 -2.10
N VAL A 176 -5.94 -12.12 -2.67
CA VAL A 176 -4.80 -12.87 -2.18
C VAL A 176 -3.81 -13.08 -3.32
N PHE A 177 -2.52 -12.93 -3.03
CA PHE A 177 -1.44 -13.22 -3.95
C PHE A 177 -0.48 -14.22 -3.33
N ASP A 178 -0.04 -15.20 -4.11
CA ASP A 178 1.03 -16.09 -3.69
C ASP A 178 2.41 -15.49 -4.04
N ILE A 179 3.45 -16.07 -3.43
CA ILE A 179 4.82 -15.62 -3.61
C ILE A 179 5.30 -15.79 -5.06
N VAL A 180 4.72 -16.70 -5.85
CA VAL A 180 5.13 -16.89 -7.26
C VAL A 180 4.31 -16.02 -8.22
N GLY A 181 3.53 -15.08 -7.71
CA GLY A 181 2.84 -14.08 -8.51
C GLY A 181 1.44 -14.47 -9.00
N ASN A 182 0.88 -15.60 -8.56
CA ASN A 182 -0.50 -15.93 -8.88
C ASN A 182 -1.46 -15.08 -8.04
N ARG A 183 -2.56 -14.70 -8.68
CA ARG A 183 -3.65 -13.92 -8.11
C ARG A 183 -4.85 -14.81 -7.80
N HIS A 184 -5.42 -14.63 -6.61
CA HIS A 184 -6.62 -15.28 -6.15
C HIS A 184 -7.65 -14.23 -5.69
N PRO A 185 -8.63 -13.88 -6.54
CA PRO A 185 -9.68 -12.93 -6.17
C PRO A 185 -10.65 -13.53 -5.15
N GLY A 186 -11.09 -12.71 -4.20
CA GLY A 186 -12.19 -13.01 -3.30
C GLY A 186 -13.57 -12.79 -3.95
N PRO A 187 -14.64 -12.64 -3.15
CA PRO A 187 -14.59 -12.48 -1.69
C PRO A 187 -14.28 -13.80 -0.97
N TYR A 188 -13.37 -13.73 0.02
CA TYR A 188 -13.25 -14.76 1.05
C TYR A 188 -13.87 -14.22 2.35
N SER A 189 -14.65 -15.03 3.05
CA SER A 189 -15.29 -14.69 4.34
C SER A 189 -14.62 -15.42 5.52
N ASP A 190 -15.10 -15.13 6.73
CA ASP A 190 -14.72 -15.84 7.97
C ASP A 190 -13.21 -15.79 8.24
N PHE A 191 -12.61 -14.63 7.95
CA PHE A 191 -11.18 -14.34 8.15
C PHE A 191 -10.23 -15.25 7.36
N GLN A 192 -10.71 -15.95 6.32
CA GLN A 192 -9.85 -16.72 5.44
C GLN A 192 -8.80 -15.81 4.79
N PHE A 193 -7.52 -16.18 4.95
CA PHE A 193 -6.36 -15.41 4.50
C PHE A 193 -6.27 -13.99 5.06
N SER A 194 -7.03 -13.66 6.10
CA SER A 194 -7.06 -12.30 6.64
C SER A 194 -5.86 -12.02 7.53
N SER A 195 -5.19 -10.89 7.27
CA SER A 195 -4.09 -10.40 8.12
C SER A 195 -4.59 -9.76 9.42
N TRP A 196 -5.91 -9.70 9.64
CA TRP A 196 -6.52 -9.39 10.95
C TRP A 196 -6.40 -10.53 11.96
N ASN A 197 -6.09 -11.75 11.52
CA ASN A 197 -5.75 -12.86 12.42
C ASN A 197 -4.34 -12.77 13.00
N LEU A 198 -3.50 -11.86 12.47
CA LEU A 198 -2.16 -11.64 12.98
C LEU A 198 -2.22 -10.79 14.26
N PRO A 199 -1.34 -11.05 15.24
CA PRO A 199 -1.28 -10.24 16.45
C PRO A 199 -0.98 -8.77 16.12
N LYS A 200 -1.35 -7.86 17.05
CA LYS A 200 -0.93 -6.45 16.94
C LYS A 200 0.59 -6.39 16.96
N GLY A 201 1.20 -5.91 15.88
CA GLY A 201 2.64 -5.74 15.74
C GLY A 201 3.07 -4.36 16.23
N SER A 202 4.37 -4.20 16.47
CA SER A 202 4.96 -2.89 16.72
C SER A 202 4.80 -1.97 15.52
N VAL A 203 4.57 -0.68 15.77
CA VAL A 203 4.58 0.36 14.74
C VAL A 203 6.04 0.62 14.35
N LEU A 204 6.39 0.34 13.10
CA LEU A 204 7.71 0.62 12.52
C LEU A 204 7.75 2.01 11.89
N GLU A 205 6.68 2.38 11.19
CA GLU A 205 6.50 3.67 10.52
C GLU A 205 5.02 4.09 10.56
N GLY A 206 4.75 5.39 10.41
CA GLY A 206 3.40 5.94 10.46
C GLY A 206 2.87 6.10 11.90
N SER A 207 1.56 5.92 12.09
CA SER A 207 0.87 6.11 13.37
C SER A 207 -0.35 5.20 13.52
N ASP A 208 -0.46 4.51 14.67
CA ASP A 208 -1.65 3.77 15.06
C ASP A 208 -2.67 4.62 15.86
N ALA A 209 -2.35 5.89 16.10
CA ALA A 209 -3.28 6.84 16.70
C ALA A 209 -4.52 7.00 15.81
N GLY A 210 -5.71 7.00 16.41
CA GLY A 210 -6.97 7.10 15.69
C GLY A 210 -7.56 5.75 15.22
N CYS A 211 -6.82 4.64 15.30
CA CYS A 211 -7.35 3.32 14.93
C CYS A 211 -8.47 2.81 15.85
N ASP A 212 -8.43 3.18 17.13
CA ASP A 212 -9.40 2.75 18.13
C ASP A 212 -10.62 3.69 18.23
N SER A 213 -10.71 4.70 17.36
CA SER A 213 -11.90 5.55 17.25
C SER A 213 -13.03 4.78 16.56
N THR A 214 -13.61 3.86 17.31
CA THR A 214 -14.97 3.40 17.09
C THR A 214 -15.83 4.65 16.98
N SER A 215 -16.45 4.85 15.82
CA SER A 215 -17.60 5.73 15.67
C SER A 215 -18.65 5.28 16.69
N ALA A 216 -18.63 5.91 17.86
CA ALA A 216 -19.78 5.95 18.74
C ALA A 216 -20.85 6.74 17.99
N ILE A 217 -21.66 6.01 17.22
CA ILE A 217 -22.91 6.55 16.71
C ILE A 217 -23.82 6.68 17.94
N ALA A 218 -24.01 7.92 18.38
CA ALA A 218 -25.11 8.34 19.25
C ALA A 218 -26.41 8.44 18.45
#